data_AF-A0A0A8HV07-F1
#
_entry.id   AF-A0A0A8HV07-F1
#
_cell.length_a   1.000
_cell.length_b   1.000
_cell.length_c   1.000
_cell.angle_alpha   90.00
_cell.angle_beta   90.00
_cell.angle_gamma   90.00
#
_symmetry.space_group_name_H-M   'P 1'
#
loop_
_entity.id
_entity.type
_entity.pdbx_description
1 polymer ?
#
loop_
_entity_poly.entity_id
_entity_poly.type
_entity_poly.pdbx_seq_one_letter_code
_entity_poly.pdbx_strand_id
1 'polypeptide(L)' 'MSEKKWIDEFKLAVYTEDVEKIVKLIEKPDFKDYPNEALALTNEAIAFMKKKQDEVAISLQKLKKASAYMK' A
#
# COMPACT_ATOMS: atom_id res chain seq x y z
N MET A 1 28.29 2.28 0.46
CA MET A 1 27.14 3.21 0.46
C MET A 1 26.06 2.53 -0.38
N SER A 2 24.95 2.10 0.22
CA SER A 2 23.94 1.26 -0.46
C SER A 2 23.23 2.03 -1.57
N GLU A 3 23.60 1.77 -2.82
CA GLU A 3 22.97 2.32 -4.05
C GLU A 3 21.48 1.96 -4.19
N LYS A 4 20.92 1.07 -3.35
CA LYS A 4 19.52 0.61 -3.41
C LYS A 4 18.68 0.91 -2.17
N LYS A 5 19.14 1.77 -1.26
CA LYS A 5 18.50 1.94 0.05
C LYS A 5 16.99 2.23 -0.04
N TRP A 6 16.55 3.13 -0.92
CA TRP A 6 15.13 3.45 -1.10
C TRP A 6 14.32 2.27 -1.67
N ILE A 7 14.84 1.60 -2.70
CA ILE A 7 14.18 0.45 -3.33
C ILE A 7 14.03 -0.71 -2.34
N ASP A 8 15.08 -1.01 -1.57
CA ASP A 8 15.06 -2.08 -0.57
C ASP A 8 14.09 -1.75 0.58
N GLU A 9 14.07 -0.50 1.03
CA GLU A 9 13.11 -0.03 2.02
C GLU A 9 11.67 -0.08 1.49
N PHE A 10 11.44 0.22 0.21
CA PHE A 10 10.13 0.17 -0.40
C PHE A 10 9.64 -1.26 -0.61
N LYS A 11 10.51 -2.16 -1.08
CA LYS A 11 10.24 -3.61 -1.12
C LYS A 11 9.84 -4.15 0.25
N LEU A 12 10.60 -3.79 1.28
CA LEU A 12 10.30 -4.21 2.65
C LEU A 12 8.95 -3.67 3.10
N ALA A 13 8.66 -2.39 2.86
CA ALA A 13 7.40 -1.76 3.25
C ALA A 13 6.18 -2.40 2.54
N VAL A 14 6.30 -2.72 1.25
CA VAL A 14 5.27 -3.44 0.49
C VAL A 14 5.10 -4.86 1.04
N TYR A 15 6.18 -5.59 1.30
CA TYR A 15 6.14 -6.94 1.86
C TYR A 15 5.53 -7.00 3.26
N THR A 16 5.88 -6.05 4.14
CA THR A 16 5.33 -5.96 5.50
C THR A 16 3.98 -5.27 5.55
N GLU A 17 3.41 -4.89 4.40
CA GLU A 17 2.13 -4.18 4.32
C GLU A 17 2.08 -2.87 5.13
N ASP A 18 3.23 -2.22 5.30
CA ASP A 18 3.39 -1.00 6.11
C ASP A 18 2.94 0.23 5.30
N VAL A 19 1.64 0.52 5.41
CA VAL A 19 0.96 1.63 4.72
C VAL A 19 1.63 2.97 4.99
N GLU A 20 2.02 3.25 6.24
CA GLU A 20 2.64 4.54 6.57
C GLU A 20 4.00 4.69 5.92
N LYS A 21 4.80 3.63 5.92
CA LYS A 21 6.12 3.64 5.30
C LYS A 21 6.03 3.71 3.78
N ILE A 22 5.07 3.02 3.17
CA ILE A 22 4.76 3.14 1.74
C ILE A 22 4.45 4.60 1.38
N VAL A 23 3.57 5.27 2.14
CA VAL A 23 3.21 6.68 1.89
C VAL A 23 4.44 7.60 2.01
N LYS A 24 5.22 7.46 3.08
CA LYS A 24 6.44 8.27 3.28
C LYS A 24 7.46 8.09 2.15
N LEU A 25 7.61 6.88 1.62
CA LEU A 25 8.54 6.58 0.53
C LEU A 25 8.04 7.13 -0.81
N ILE A 26 6.72 7.17 -1.03
CA ILE A 26 6.10 7.78 -2.23
C ILE A 26 6.20 9.31 -2.19
N GLU A 27 6.11 9.94 -1.03
CA GLU A 27 6.23 11.41 -0.89
C GLU A 27 7.63 11.93 -1.23
N LYS A 28 8.67 11.13 -0.95
CA LYS A 28 10.07 11.45 -1.24
C LYS A 28 10.72 10.31 -2.01
N PRO A 29 10.40 10.17 -3.31
CA PRO A 29 10.94 9.09 -4.12
C PRO A 29 12.43 9.30 -4.41
N ASP A 30 13.23 8.26 -4.19
CA ASP A 30 14.65 8.23 -4.54
C ASP A 30 14.97 6.97 -5.36
N PHE A 31 14.48 6.95 -6.60
CA PHE A 31 14.59 5.79 -7.52
C PHE A 31 15.44 6.07 -8.76
N LYS A 32 16.31 7.09 -8.74
CA LYS A 32 17.07 7.56 -9.93
C LYS A 32 17.71 6.44 -10.73
N ASP A 33 18.19 5.41 -10.05
CA ASP A 33 18.93 4.30 -10.66
C ASP A 33 18.03 3.11 -11.07
N TYR A 34 16.77 3.06 -10.62
CA TYR A 34 15.86 1.91 -10.80
C TYR A 34 14.39 2.29 -11.07
N PRO A 35 14.09 3.06 -12.14
CA PRO A 35 12.73 3.53 -12.43
C PRO A 35 11.74 2.38 -12.72
N ASN A 36 12.19 1.29 -13.35
CA ASN A 36 11.34 0.14 -13.66
C ASN A 36 10.94 -0.64 -12.40
N GLU A 37 11.88 -0.83 -11.46
CA GLU A 37 11.60 -1.49 -10.18
C GLU A 37 10.66 -0.62 -9.33
N ALA A 38 10.90 0.69 -9.30
CA ALA A 38 10.02 1.63 -8.59
C ALA A 38 8.59 1.62 -9.14
N LEU A 39 8.43 1.56 -10.47
CA LEU A 39 7.11 1.46 -11.10
C LEU A 39 6.39 0.16 -10.73
N ALA A 40 7.10 -0.98 -10.78
CA ALA A 40 6.55 -2.27 -10.38
C ALA A 40 6.09 -2.26 -8.91
N LEU A 41 6.92 -1.77 -8.00
CA LEU A 41 6.60 -1.66 -6.57
C LEU A 41 5.44 -0.71 -6.31
N THR A 42 5.36 0.38 -7.05
CA THR A 42 4.23 1.33 -6.95
C THR A 42 2.93 0.66 -7.40
N ASN A 43 2.96 -0.11 -8.49
CA ASN A 43 1.78 -0.85 -8.97
C ASN A 43 1.33 -1.92 -7.97
N GLU A 44 2.27 -2.63 -7.35
CA GLU A 44 1.99 -3.59 -6.28
C GLU A 44 1.38 -2.91 -5.07
N ALA A 45 1.95 -1.78 -4.62
CA ALA A 45 1.41 -0.98 -3.53
C ALA A 45 -0.03 -0.49 -3.83
N ILE A 46 -0.31 -0.05 -5.07
CA ILE A 46 -1.65 0.35 -5.49
C ILE A 46 -2.63 -0.83 -5.45
N ALA A 47 -2.24 -1.99 -5.97
CA ALA A 47 -3.09 -3.19 -5.96
C ALA A 47 -3.42 -3.62 -4.53
N PHE A 48 -2.42 -3.57 -3.66
CA PHE A 48 -2.56 -3.84 -2.23
C PHE A 48 -3.53 -2.86 -1.54
N MET A 49 -3.37 -1.55 -1.76
CA MET A 49 -4.26 -0.53 -1.17
C MET A 49 -5.72 -0.71 -1.62
N LYS A 50 -5.93 -1.01 -2.92
CA LYS A 50 -7.27 -1.29 -3.46
C LYS A 50 -7.90 -2.51 -2.79
N LYS A 51 -7.13 -3.60 -2.61
CA LYS A 51 -7.62 -4.79 -1.92
C LYS A 51 -8.06 -4.48 -0.48
N LYS A 52 -7.25 -3.73 0.29
CA LYS A 52 -7.64 -3.30 1.64
C LYS A 52 -8.89 -2.42 1.62
N GLN A 53 -9.01 -1.51 0.66
CA GLN A 53 -10.19 -0.67 0.50
C GLN A 53 -11.46 -1.50 0.27
N ASP A 54 -11.40 -2.50 -0.61
CA ASP A 54 -12.54 -3.39 -0.92
C ASP A 54 -12.95 -4.24 0.29
N GLU A 55 -11.99 -4.78 1.05
CA GLU A 55 -12.25 -5.54 2.29
C GLU A 55 -12.96 -4.67 3.35
N VAL A 56 -12.53 -3.42 3.51
CA VAL A 56 -13.18 -2.45 4.41
C VAL A 56 -14.58 -2.12 3.92
N ALA A 57 -14.78 -1.90 2.62
CA ALA A 57 -16.09 -1.60 2.04
C ALA A 57 -17.10 -2.75 2.28
N ILE A 58 -16.67 -4.00 2.11
CA ILE A 58 -17.49 -5.18 2.40
C ILE A 58 -17.86 -5.23 3.89
N SER A 59 -16.89 -4.96 4.77
CA SER A 59 -17.11 -4.96 6.22
C SER A 59 -18.11 -3.89 6.64
N LEU A 60 -17.99 -2.68 6.08
CA LEU A 60 -18.95 -1.59 6.28
C LEU A 60 -20.35 -1.94 5.77
N GLN A 61 -20.46 -2.59 4.62
CA GLN A 61 -21.75 -3.04 4.08
C GLN A 61 -22.43 -4.05 5.02
N LYS A 62 -21.66 -4.99 5.58
CA LYS A 62 -22.17 -5.96 6.57
C LYS A 62 -22.65 -5.26 7.84
N LEU A 63 -21.86 -4.31 8.37
CA LEU A 63 -22.25 -3.51 9.53
C LEU A 63 -23.52 -2.70 9.28
N LYS A 64 -23.66 -2.07 8.11
CA LYS A 64 -24.87 -1.33 7.72
C LYS A 64 -26.10 -2.21 7.64
N LYS A 65 -25.96 -3.45 7.16
CA LYS A 65 -27.06 -4.42 7.16
C LYS A 65 -27.42 -4.82 8.59
N ALA A 66 -26.44 -5.16 9.43
CA ALA A 66 -26.68 -5.52 10.82
C ALA A 66 -27.38 -4.39 11.61
N SER A 67 -26.95 -3.14 11.41
CA SER A 67 -27.59 -1.99 12.06
C SER A 67 -29.03 -1.73 11.60
N ALA A 68 -29.39 -2.11 10.37
CA ALA A 68 -30.77 -2.05 9.90
C ALA A 68 -31.70 -3.05 10.60
N TYR A 69 -31.18 -4.18 11.10
CA TYR A 69 -31.95 -5.18 11.85
C TYR A 69 -31.99 -4.92 13.37
N MET A 70 -31.25 -3.92 13.87
CA MET A 70 -31.26 -3.50 15.28
C MET A 70 -32.24 -2.35 15.56
N LYS A 71 -33.00 -1.91 14.56
CA LYS A 71 -34.13 -0.98 14.70
C LYS A 71 -35.44 -1.76 14.71
#